data_AF-A0A915TY41-F1
#
_entry.id   AF-A0A915TY41-F1
#
_cell.length_a   1.000
_cell.length_b   1.000
_cell.length_c   1.000
_cell.angle_alpha   90.00
_cell.angle_beta   90.00
_cell.angle_gamma   90.00
#
_symmetry.space_group_name_H-M   'P 1'
#
loop_
_entity.id
_entity.type
_entity.pdbx_description
1 polymer ?
#
loop_
_entity_poly.entity_id
_entity_poly.type
_entity_poly.pdbx_seq_one_letter_code
_entity_poly.pdbx_strand_id
1 'polypeptide(L)'
;MNDLLKKLQDIEQRISCLIHIKDTDNWGNLSVFRDECEQLKNSFYDMDEDALGAALIRLEEAVVFLEERCEAELTPMERVRIVRSPLRFSLKDILENVYEEYTELGGEGEANIDPAMVVAKAYIVRRIKKKPYTSPVMVIGQEVGHAEEFRNGGSCKPWGNEKALRYMKVAETEGIPIHFYIFTPGSYPVEEYPGAAQQIARNLYAMTKLRVPMISVISEGGSGGAEAIGLSDFRLMFSHGYYSVISPKGRRPSRARCGKARRCRRSLSKTAPGSSTSRPRKTSSSAPSTGSSRNHPWAPGAMISTFLPWCARRSSGPPTRWCSKPRACVVSGPMR
;
A
#
# COMPACT_ATOMS: atom_id res chain seq x y z
N MET A 1 -13.54 31.95 4.13
CA MET A 1 -12.80 31.76 5.41
C MET A 1 -12.47 30.29 5.72
N ASN A 2 -13.41 29.43 6.14
CA ASN A 2 -13.09 28.03 6.52
C ASN A 2 -12.46 27.18 5.39
N ASP A 3 -12.90 27.39 4.14
CA ASP A 3 -12.32 26.70 2.98
C ASP A 3 -10.86 27.11 2.72
N LEU A 4 -10.50 28.37 2.99
CA LEU A 4 -9.12 28.86 2.84
C LEU A 4 -8.21 28.29 3.93
N LEU A 5 -8.73 28.17 5.16
CA LEU A 5 -8.00 27.54 6.26
C LEU A 5 -7.72 26.05 5.96
N LYS A 6 -8.71 25.33 5.41
CA LYS A 6 -8.53 23.94 4.96
C LYS A 6 -7.47 23.83 3.87
N LYS A 7 -7.49 24.72 2.88
CA LYS A 7 -6.46 24.76 1.82
C LYS A 7 -5.07 25.04 2.38
N LEU A 8 -4.95 25.97 3.32
CA LEU A 8 -3.66 26.27 3.97
C LEU A 8 -3.12 25.04 4.71
N GLN A 9 -3.98 24.33 5.45
CA GLN A 9 -3.61 23.08 6.11
C GLN A 9 -3.19 21.98 5.11
N ASP A 10 -3.92 21.85 3.99
CA ASP A 10 -3.59 20.90 2.93
C ASP A 10 -2.21 21.21 2.31
N ILE A 11 -1.89 22.49 2.09
CA ILE A 11 -0.58 22.93 1.58
C ILE A 11 0.54 22.65 2.60
N GLU A 12 0.31 22.96 3.88
CA GLU A 12 1.26 22.69 4.97
C GLU A 12 1.61 21.19 5.05
N GLN A 13 0.61 20.32 4.93
CA GLN A 13 0.82 18.87 4.92
C GLN A 13 1.61 18.40 3.69
N ARG A 14 1.36 18.97 2.51
CA ARG A 14 2.10 18.65 1.28
C ARG A 14 3.57 19.05 1.36
N ILE A 15 3.85 20.24 1.89
CA ILE A 15 5.24 20.70 2.13
C ILE A 15 5.94 19.77 3.13
N SER A 16 5.29 19.41 4.23
CA SER A 16 5.81 18.46 5.22
C SER A 16 6.10 17.09 4.60
N CYS A 17 5.22 16.59 3.72
CA CYS A 17 5.47 15.37 2.96
C CYS A 17 6.74 15.47 2.09
N LEU A 18 6.91 16.57 1.35
CA LEU A 18 8.09 16.76 0.49
C LEU A 18 9.40 16.80 1.29
N ILE A 19 9.39 17.50 2.43
CA ILE A 19 10.53 17.53 3.36
C ILE A 19 10.84 16.12 3.85
N HIS A 20 9.83 15.36 4.27
CA HIS A 20 10.00 13.98 4.72
C HIS A 20 10.59 13.06 3.63
N ILE A 21 10.14 13.22 2.38
CA ILE A 21 10.62 12.40 1.25
C ILE A 21 12.09 12.72 0.94
N LYS A 22 12.45 14.00 0.86
CA LYS A 22 13.81 14.43 0.50
C LYS A 22 14.79 14.32 1.67
N ASP A 23 14.32 14.36 2.92
CA ASP A 23 15.14 14.32 4.15
C ASP A 23 16.14 15.48 4.19
N THR A 24 15.74 16.61 3.60
CA THR A 24 16.50 17.87 3.53
C THR A 24 15.53 19.04 3.34
N ASP A 25 15.73 20.11 4.09
CA ASP A 25 14.91 21.33 4.00
C ASP A 25 15.31 22.25 2.83
N ASN A 26 16.53 22.09 2.30
CA ASN A 26 17.08 22.94 1.25
C ASN A 26 16.68 22.53 -0.17
N TRP A 27 15.92 21.45 -0.34
CA TRP A 27 15.51 21.02 -1.67
C TRP A 27 14.43 21.96 -2.22
N GLY A 28 14.73 22.69 -3.30
CA GLY A 28 13.73 23.54 -3.95
C GLY A 28 13.17 24.67 -3.08
N ASN A 29 13.93 25.18 -2.10
CA ASN A 29 13.51 26.23 -1.17
C ASN A 29 12.30 25.85 -0.27
N LEU A 30 12.15 24.57 0.09
CA LEU A 30 11.07 24.11 0.98
C LEU A 30 11.04 24.85 2.33
N SER A 31 12.20 25.26 2.87
CA SER A 31 12.25 26.08 4.08
C SER A 31 11.52 27.42 3.91
N VAL A 32 11.69 28.08 2.76
CA VAL A 32 11.04 29.37 2.46
C VAL A 32 9.54 29.18 2.34
N PHE A 33 9.08 28.14 1.65
CA PHE A 33 7.64 27.85 1.54
C PHE A 33 7.01 27.50 2.89
N ARG A 34 7.77 26.88 3.80
CA ARG A 34 7.33 26.64 5.17
C ARG A 34 7.18 27.94 5.95
N ASP A 35 8.18 28.83 5.86
CA ASP A 35 8.14 30.13 6.53
C ASP A 35 6.99 31.00 5.98
N GLU A 36 6.75 30.97 4.66
CA GLU A 36 5.59 31.62 4.02
C GLU A 36 4.26 31.05 4.54
N CYS A 37 4.13 29.72 4.69
CA CYS A 37 2.96 29.10 5.31
C CYS A 37 2.74 29.59 6.76
N GLU A 38 3.80 29.65 7.56
CA GLU A 38 3.73 30.10 8.96
C GLU A 38 3.34 31.59 9.04
N GLN A 39 3.84 32.44 8.15
CA GLN A 39 3.45 33.84 8.04
C GLN A 39 1.96 33.97 7.66
N LEU A 40 1.49 33.23 6.65
CA LEU A 40 0.09 33.25 6.24
C LEU A 40 -0.85 32.75 7.35
N LYS A 41 -0.38 31.83 8.19
CA LYS A 41 -1.13 31.32 9.36
C LYS A 41 -1.25 32.38 10.45
N ASN A 42 -0.17 33.11 10.72
CA ASN A 42 -0.15 34.16 11.74
C ASN A 42 -0.94 35.41 11.32
N SER A 43 -0.90 35.77 10.03
CA SER A 43 -1.62 36.93 9.48
C SER A 43 -3.01 36.59 8.94
N PHE A 44 -3.54 35.40 9.20
CA PHE A 44 -4.78 34.90 8.61
C PHE A 44 -5.99 35.79 8.89
N TYR A 45 -6.06 36.42 10.06
CA TYR A 45 -7.17 37.29 10.47
C TYR A 45 -6.93 38.78 10.15
N ASP A 46 -5.71 39.15 9.73
CA ASP A 46 -5.32 40.54 9.48
C ASP A 46 -5.34 40.90 7.98
N MET A 47 -5.39 39.90 7.09
CA MET A 47 -5.37 40.08 5.64
C MET A 47 -6.76 40.07 5.02
N ASP A 48 -6.90 40.77 3.89
CA ASP A 48 -8.09 40.71 3.04
C ASP A 48 -8.23 39.32 2.39
N GLU A 49 -9.46 38.85 2.23
CA GLU A 49 -9.77 37.48 1.78
C GLU A 49 -9.26 37.23 0.35
N ASP A 50 -9.35 38.24 -0.52
CA ASP A 50 -8.86 38.18 -1.90
C ASP A 50 -7.33 38.14 -1.98
N ALA A 51 -6.65 38.91 -1.12
CA ALA A 51 -5.18 38.92 -1.04
C ALA A 51 -4.65 37.58 -0.52
N LEU A 52 -5.30 37.01 0.51
CA LEU A 52 -4.98 35.70 1.04
C LEU A 52 -5.21 34.60 0.00
N GLY A 53 -6.33 34.65 -0.72
CA GLY A 53 -6.63 33.72 -1.81
C GLY A 53 -5.57 33.73 -2.91
N ALA A 54 -5.12 34.92 -3.34
CA ALA A 54 -4.08 35.06 -4.35
C ALA A 54 -2.72 34.52 -3.88
N ALA A 55 -2.35 34.73 -2.61
CA ALA A 55 -1.13 34.18 -2.02
C ALA A 55 -1.17 32.65 -1.95
N LEU A 56 -2.31 32.07 -1.52
CA LEU A 56 -2.50 30.62 -1.47
C LEU A 56 -2.41 29.95 -2.84
N ILE A 57 -2.99 30.56 -3.88
CA ILE A 57 -2.90 30.03 -5.25
C ILE A 57 -1.45 30.01 -5.73
N ARG A 58 -0.70 31.10 -5.51
CA ARG A 58 0.72 31.17 -5.89
C ARG A 58 1.55 30.08 -5.18
N LEU A 59 1.30 29.90 -3.89
CA LEU A 59 1.99 28.89 -3.09
C LEU A 59 1.61 27.47 -3.55
N GLU A 60 0.33 27.24 -3.84
CA GLU A 60 -0.17 25.97 -4.35
C GLU A 60 0.48 25.62 -5.70
N GLU A 61 0.57 26.57 -6.63
CA GLU A 61 1.25 26.37 -7.91
C GLU A 61 2.73 26.02 -7.75
N ALA A 62 3.43 26.70 -6.84
CA ALA A 62 4.84 26.41 -6.54
C ALA A 62 5.02 25.00 -5.94
N VAL A 63 4.14 24.59 -5.02
CA VAL A 63 4.18 23.25 -4.42
C VAL A 63 3.85 22.17 -5.45
N VAL A 64 2.85 22.37 -6.32
CA VAL A 64 2.52 21.44 -7.42
C VAL A 64 3.74 21.23 -8.33
N PHE A 65 4.41 22.31 -8.72
CA PHE A 65 5.62 22.23 -9.56
C PHE A 65 6.73 21.40 -8.89
N LEU A 66 6.94 21.58 -7.58
CA LEU A 66 7.90 20.79 -6.82
C LEU A 66 7.49 19.32 -6.71
N GLU A 67 6.21 19.01 -6.52
CA GLU A 67 5.72 17.64 -6.47
C GLU A 67 5.94 16.90 -7.80
N GLU A 68 5.63 17.54 -8.93
CA GLU A 68 5.86 16.96 -10.27
C GLU A 68 7.35 16.68 -10.51
N ARG A 69 8.21 17.63 -10.13
CA ARG A 69 9.66 17.45 -10.22
C ARG A 69 10.16 16.34 -9.29
N CYS A 70 9.60 16.25 -8.08
CA CYS A 70 9.92 15.21 -7.11
C CYS A 70 9.59 13.83 -7.68
N GLU A 71 8.39 13.68 -8.23
CA GLU A 71 7.88 12.43 -8.82
C GLU A 71 8.75 11.96 -10.01
N ALA A 72 9.14 12.89 -10.88
CA ALA A 72 10.00 12.59 -12.03
C ALA A 72 11.40 12.07 -11.62
N GLU A 73 11.93 12.54 -10.49
CA GLU A 73 13.30 12.26 -10.03
C GLU A 73 13.36 11.36 -8.78
N LEU A 74 12.32 10.54 -8.53
CA LEU A 74 12.27 9.69 -7.33
C LEU A 74 13.40 8.66 -7.27
N THR A 75 14.24 8.77 -6.25
CA THR A 75 15.24 7.75 -5.95
C THR A 75 14.61 6.53 -5.25
N PRO A 76 15.24 5.33 -5.30
CA PRO A 76 14.71 4.16 -4.60
C PRO A 76 14.55 4.36 -3.08
N MET A 77 15.41 5.16 -2.44
CA MET A 77 15.27 5.46 -1.01
C MET A 77 14.14 6.46 -0.73
N GLU A 78 13.91 7.42 -1.62
CA GLU A 78 12.77 8.33 -1.53
C GLU A 78 11.45 7.56 -1.65
N ARG A 79 11.36 6.55 -2.53
CA ARG A 79 10.19 5.64 -2.60
C ARG A 79 9.95 4.90 -1.30
N VAL A 80 11.01 4.45 -0.63
CA VAL A 80 10.90 3.80 0.69
C VAL A 80 10.38 4.77 1.74
N ARG A 81 10.80 6.04 1.71
CA ARG A 81 10.27 7.09 2.60
C ARG A 81 8.80 7.38 2.32
N ILE A 82 8.39 7.45 1.05
CA ILE A 82 6.97 7.58 0.67
C ILE A 82 6.13 6.43 1.26
N VAL A 83 6.64 5.20 1.18
CA VAL A 83 5.94 4.03 1.71
C VAL A 83 5.89 4.00 3.24
N ARG A 84 6.90 4.56 3.90
CA ARG A 84 6.99 4.61 5.37
C ARG A 84 6.53 5.93 5.97
N SER A 85 5.90 6.79 5.17
CA SER A 85 5.36 8.06 5.64
C SER A 85 4.27 7.79 6.69
N PRO A 86 4.25 8.48 7.84
CA PRO A 86 3.18 8.36 8.83
C PRO A 86 1.80 8.72 8.28
N LEU A 87 1.78 9.53 7.23
CA LEU A 87 0.57 9.96 6.54
C LEU A 87 0.07 8.91 5.54
N ARG A 88 0.89 7.90 5.19
CA ARG A 88 0.44 6.86 4.28
C ARG A 88 -0.66 6.03 4.93
N PHE A 89 -1.69 5.73 4.15
CA PHE A 89 -2.80 4.89 4.59
C PHE A 89 -2.34 3.54 5.13
N SER A 90 -3.06 3.09 6.14
CA SER A 90 -2.93 1.84 6.86
C SER A 90 -3.91 0.78 6.33
N LEU A 91 -3.88 -0.44 6.87
CA LEU A 91 -4.86 -1.47 6.52
C LEU A 91 -6.24 -1.14 7.12
N LYS A 92 -6.28 -0.56 8.31
CA LYS A 92 -7.50 -0.04 8.94
C LYS A 92 -8.18 1.03 8.10
N ASP A 93 -7.42 1.98 7.55
CA ASP A 93 -7.99 2.98 6.64
C ASP A 93 -8.65 2.32 5.43
N ILE A 94 -8.06 1.24 4.91
CA ILE A 94 -8.66 0.48 3.81
C ILE A 94 -9.92 -0.24 4.26
N LEU A 95 -9.92 -0.87 5.44
CA LEU A 95 -11.10 -1.54 6.00
C LEU A 95 -12.27 -0.57 6.17
N GLU A 96 -12.01 0.63 6.69
CA GLU A 96 -13.02 1.66 6.93
C GLU A 96 -13.58 2.28 5.64
N ASN A 97 -12.77 2.39 4.58
CA ASN A 97 -13.16 3.12 3.38
C ASN A 97 -13.54 2.24 2.17
N VAL A 98 -13.11 0.97 2.14
CA VAL A 98 -13.34 0.07 0.99
C VAL A 98 -14.38 -1.00 1.28
N TYR A 99 -14.50 -1.41 2.54
CA TYR A 99 -15.38 -2.50 2.94
C TYR A 99 -16.57 -1.99 3.74
N GLU A 100 -17.68 -2.69 3.60
CA GLU A 100 -18.89 -2.48 4.38
C GLU A 100 -18.89 -3.45 5.57
N GLU A 101 -19.32 -2.96 6.74
CA GLU A 101 -19.54 -3.76 7.96
C GLU A 101 -18.44 -4.80 8.22
N TYR A 102 -17.22 -4.34 8.54
CA TYR A 102 -16.14 -5.25 8.90
C TYR A 102 -16.18 -5.60 10.38
N THR A 103 -15.87 -6.86 10.69
CA THR A 103 -15.65 -7.36 12.05
C THR A 103 -14.23 -7.88 12.15
N GLU A 104 -13.40 -7.24 12.99
CA GLU A 104 -12.06 -7.74 13.27
C GLU A 104 -12.15 -9.05 14.07
N LEU A 105 -11.42 -10.06 13.62
CA LEU A 105 -11.38 -11.38 14.20
C LEU A 105 -10.12 -11.52 15.05
N GLY A 106 -10.32 -11.69 16.36
CA GLY A 106 -9.26 -12.03 17.30
C GLY A 106 -8.83 -13.50 17.19
N GLY A 107 -7.61 -13.81 17.63
CA GLY A 107 -7.19 -15.19 17.86
C GLY A 107 -7.74 -15.79 19.16
N GLU A 108 -7.36 -17.02 19.45
CA GLU A 108 -7.63 -17.73 20.70
C GLU A 108 -6.28 -17.98 21.40
N GLY A 109 -6.15 -17.64 22.67
CA GLY A 109 -4.87 -17.75 23.41
C GLY A 109 -3.76 -16.85 22.84
N GLU A 110 -2.54 -17.38 22.71
CA GLU A 110 -1.36 -16.63 22.23
C GLU A 110 -1.46 -16.14 20.77
N ALA A 111 -2.31 -16.78 19.96
CA ALA A 111 -2.59 -16.35 18.58
C ALA A 111 -3.37 -15.02 18.51
N ASN A 112 -3.82 -14.49 19.64
CA ASN A 112 -4.47 -13.18 19.75
C ASN A 112 -3.48 -12.01 20.00
N ILE A 113 -2.17 -12.30 20.13
CA ILE A 113 -1.18 -11.37 20.70
C ILE A 113 -0.43 -10.53 19.64
N ASP A 114 -0.63 -10.73 18.33
CA ASP A 114 0.05 -9.89 17.34
C ASP A 114 -0.84 -8.77 16.79
N PRO A 115 -0.72 -7.54 17.32
CA PRO A 115 -1.45 -6.39 16.79
C PRO A 115 -0.96 -5.99 15.39
N ALA A 116 0.21 -6.47 14.94
CA ALA A 116 0.69 -6.21 13.59
C ALA A 116 -0.06 -7.04 12.53
N MET A 117 -0.76 -8.13 12.90
CA MET A 117 -1.55 -8.95 11.96
C MET A 117 -3.05 -8.79 12.22
N VAL A 118 -3.71 -8.05 11.34
CA VAL A 118 -5.16 -7.85 11.37
C VAL A 118 -5.83 -8.86 10.46
N VAL A 119 -6.90 -9.46 10.98
CA VAL A 119 -7.79 -10.34 10.24
C VAL A 119 -9.20 -9.82 10.47
N ALA A 120 -9.96 -9.61 9.40
CA ALA A 120 -11.34 -9.15 9.50
C ALA A 120 -12.22 -9.89 8.51
N LYS A 121 -13.46 -10.20 8.92
CA LYS A 121 -14.51 -10.59 7.99
C LYS A 121 -15.27 -9.34 7.60
N ALA A 122 -15.40 -9.10 6.30
CA ALA A 122 -16.00 -7.87 5.80
C ALA A 122 -16.85 -8.16 4.56
N TYR A 123 -17.67 -7.19 4.17
CA TYR A 123 -18.49 -7.28 2.98
C TYR A 123 -18.02 -6.29 1.92
N ILE A 124 -18.06 -6.71 0.66
CA ILE A 124 -17.87 -5.82 -0.49
C ILE A 124 -19.21 -5.68 -1.19
N VAL A 125 -19.69 -4.44 -1.31
CA VAL A 125 -20.89 -4.12 -2.09
C VAL A 125 -20.48 -3.61 -3.46
N ARG A 126 -21.06 -4.20 -4.49
CA ARG A 126 -20.85 -3.79 -5.88
C ARG A 126 -22.17 -3.67 -6.61
N ARG A 127 -22.30 -2.63 -7.44
CA ARG A 127 -23.39 -2.56 -8.42
C ARG A 127 -23.04 -3.36 -9.67
N ILE A 128 -23.77 -4.44 -9.92
CA ILE A 128 -23.73 -5.20 -11.17
C ILE A 128 -25.07 -5.01 -11.87
N LYS A 129 -25.06 -4.48 -13.09
CA LYS A 129 -26.29 -4.21 -13.88
C LYS A 129 -27.34 -3.42 -13.07
N LYS A 130 -26.90 -2.37 -12.36
CA LYS A 130 -27.73 -1.53 -11.47
C LYS A 130 -28.31 -2.21 -10.21
N LYS A 131 -28.01 -3.48 -9.94
CA LYS A 131 -28.38 -4.16 -8.69
C LYS A 131 -27.19 -4.20 -7.73
N PRO A 132 -27.37 -3.90 -6.42
CA PRO A 132 -26.33 -4.12 -5.43
C PRO A 132 -26.14 -5.63 -5.25
N TYR A 133 -24.88 -6.05 -5.24
CA TYR A 133 -24.44 -7.41 -4.94
C TYR A 133 -23.45 -7.31 -3.78
N THR A 134 -23.76 -8.00 -2.70
CA THR A 134 -22.92 -8.06 -1.50
C THR A 134 -22.20 -9.39 -1.48
N SER A 135 -20.88 -9.36 -1.33
CA SER A 135 -20.06 -10.56 -1.21
C SER A 135 -19.29 -10.53 0.10
N PRO A 136 -19.34 -11.58 0.94
CA PRO A 136 -18.43 -11.71 2.07
C PRO A 136 -17.00 -11.93 1.57
N VAL A 137 -16.04 -11.40 2.31
CA VAL A 137 -14.60 -11.51 2.04
C VAL A 137 -13.85 -11.65 3.37
N MET A 138 -12.84 -12.51 3.40
CA MET A 138 -11.87 -12.54 4.48
C MET A 138 -10.72 -11.59 4.14
N VAL A 139 -10.48 -10.59 4.98
CA VAL A 139 -9.38 -9.63 4.84
C VAL A 139 -8.29 -10.02 5.84
N ILE A 140 -7.06 -10.18 5.36
CA ILE A 140 -5.90 -10.53 6.17
C ILE A 140 -4.76 -9.62 5.78
N GLY A 141 -4.11 -8.96 6.72
CA GLY A 141 -2.97 -8.13 6.36
C GLY A 141 -2.18 -7.60 7.52
N GLN A 142 -1.05 -7.01 7.17
CA GLN A 142 -0.20 -6.34 8.14
C GLN A 142 -0.71 -4.92 8.40
N GLU A 143 -0.77 -4.55 9.68
CA GLU A 143 -1.18 -3.23 10.13
C GLU A 143 0.02 -2.49 10.72
N VAL A 144 0.34 -1.34 10.11
CA VAL A 144 1.47 -0.49 10.51
C VAL A 144 1.06 0.45 11.64
N GLY A 145 -0.19 0.94 11.60
CA GLY A 145 -0.75 1.96 12.48
C GLY A 145 -0.18 3.36 12.23
N HIS A 146 -0.87 4.38 12.76
CA HIS A 146 -0.38 5.76 12.78
C HIS A 146 0.25 6.03 14.14
N ALA A 147 1.58 5.99 14.21
CA ALA A 147 2.35 6.17 15.45
C ALA A 147 2.05 5.13 16.56
N GLU A 148 1.52 3.97 16.21
CA GLU A 148 1.23 2.87 17.13
C GLU A 148 2.45 1.93 17.27
N GLU A 149 3.38 2.27 18.18
CA GLU A 149 4.62 1.50 18.36
C GLU A 149 4.39 0.02 18.68
N PHE A 150 3.28 -0.30 19.36
CA PHE A 150 2.91 -1.67 19.72
C PHE A 150 2.68 -2.59 18.51
N ARG A 151 2.44 -2.04 17.32
CA ARG A 151 2.29 -2.78 16.05
C ARG A 151 3.61 -3.09 15.35
N ASN A 152 4.75 -2.71 15.92
CA ASN A 152 6.09 -2.98 15.37
C ASN A 152 6.25 -2.51 13.91
N GLY A 153 5.52 -1.46 13.52
CA GLY A 153 5.48 -0.94 12.14
C GLY A 153 5.05 -1.98 11.09
N GLY A 154 4.12 -2.87 11.43
CA GLY A 154 3.63 -3.92 10.53
C GLY A 154 4.54 -5.15 10.44
N SER A 155 5.54 -5.25 11.33
CA SER A 155 6.41 -6.44 11.41
C SER A 155 5.74 -7.51 12.25
N CYS A 156 5.17 -8.52 11.60
CA CYS A 156 4.47 -9.59 12.31
C CYS A 156 5.43 -10.58 12.96
N LYS A 157 5.03 -11.03 14.14
CA LYS A 157 5.64 -12.11 14.91
C LYS A 157 5.10 -13.47 14.43
N PRO A 158 5.73 -14.60 14.78
CA PRO A 158 5.31 -15.92 14.31
C PRO A 158 3.84 -16.24 14.61
N TRP A 159 3.34 -15.92 15.80
CA TRP A 159 1.93 -16.14 16.18
C TRP A 159 0.94 -15.30 15.36
N GLY A 160 1.33 -14.12 14.87
CA GLY A 160 0.53 -13.36 13.90
C GLY A 160 0.39 -14.09 12.57
N ASN A 161 1.48 -14.70 12.07
CA ASN A 161 1.41 -15.52 10.87
C ASN A 161 0.57 -16.79 11.09
N GLU A 162 0.58 -17.36 12.29
CA GLU A 162 -0.29 -18.48 12.65
C GLU A 162 -1.78 -18.07 12.69
N LYS A 163 -2.10 -16.90 13.25
CA LYS A 163 -3.45 -16.30 13.19
C LYS A 163 -3.92 -16.18 11.74
N ALA A 164 -3.07 -15.65 10.86
CA ALA A 164 -3.39 -15.56 9.43
C ALA A 164 -3.68 -16.94 8.82
N LEU A 165 -2.87 -17.95 9.10
CA LEU A 165 -3.08 -19.33 8.63
C LEU A 165 -4.40 -19.93 9.12
N ARG A 166 -4.77 -19.71 10.39
CA ARG A 166 -6.05 -20.17 10.95
C ARG A 166 -7.21 -19.60 10.15
N TYR A 167 -7.21 -18.29 9.92
CA TYR A 167 -8.31 -17.63 9.21
C TYR A 167 -8.33 -17.86 7.70
N MET A 168 -7.19 -18.18 7.08
CA MET A 168 -7.17 -18.70 5.71
C MET A 168 -7.96 -20.01 5.60
N LYS A 169 -7.84 -20.92 6.57
CA LYS A 169 -8.60 -22.19 6.59
C LYS A 169 -10.09 -21.96 6.89
N VAL A 170 -10.42 -20.98 7.75
CA VAL A 170 -11.81 -20.57 7.99
C VAL A 170 -12.43 -20.04 6.70
N ALA A 171 -11.73 -19.16 5.99
CA ALA A 171 -12.20 -18.64 4.71
C ALA A 171 -12.43 -19.75 3.67
N GLU A 172 -11.55 -20.77 3.63
CA GLU A 172 -11.76 -21.94 2.78
C GLU A 172 -13.00 -22.76 3.20
N THR A 173 -13.21 -22.96 4.49
CA THR A 173 -14.38 -23.68 5.02
C THR A 173 -15.68 -22.96 4.68
N GLU A 174 -15.70 -21.63 4.81
CA GLU A 174 -16.85 -20.80 4.45
C GLU A 174 -17.01 -20.60 2.94
N GLY A 175 -16.01 -20.94 2.14
CA GLY A 175 -16.02 -20.75 0.69
C GLY A 175 -15.93 -19.28 0.26
N ILE A 176 -15.36 -18.40 1.10
CA ILE A 176 -15.25 -16.96 0.83
C ILE A 176 -13.86 -16.58 0.30
N PRO A 177 -13.75 -15.60 -0.60
CA PRO A 177 -12.46 -15.14 -1.12
C PRO A 177 -11.62 -14.45 -0.03
N ILE A 178 -10.30 -14.43 -0.25
CA ILE A 178 -9.33 -13.81 0.66
C ILE A 178 -8.64 -12.63 0.00
N HIS A 179 -8.66 -11.48 0.68
CA HIS A 179 -7.92 -10.28 0.29
C HIS A 179 -6.75 -10.08 1.26
N PHE A 180 -5.53 -10.17 0.73
CA PHE A 180 -4.30 -9.94 1.47
C PHE A 180 -3.79 -8.51 1.29
N TYR A 181 -3.41 -7.86 2.38
CA TYR A 181 -2.73 -6.56 2.34
C TYR A 181 -1.34 -6.66 2.95
N ILE A 182 -0.32 -6.40 2.12
CA ILE A 182 1.08 -6.64 2.44
C ILE A 182 1.78 -5.32 2.73
N PHE A 183 1.76 -4.90 4.00
CA PHE A 183 2.31 -3.65 4.53
C PHE A 183 3.33 -3.96 5.63
N THR A 184 4.45 -4.57 5.25
CA THR A 184 5.47 -5.01 6.21
C THR A 184 6.90 -4.70 5.74
N PRO A 185 7.75 -4.12 6.60
CA PRO A 185 9.17 -3.97 6.33
C PRO A 185 9.93 -5.30 6.44
N GLY A 186 9.30 -6.35 6.99
CA GLY A 186 9.88 -7.67 7.22
C GLY A 186 9.25 -8.37 8.42
N SER A 187 9.60 -9.64 8.64
CA SER A 187 9.21 -10.36 9.85
C SER A 187 9.86 -9.74 11.08
N TYR A 188 9.14 -9.74 12.20
CA TYR A 188 9.72 -9.34 13.48
C TYR A 188 10.83 -10.32 13.88
N PRO A 189 12.02 -9.83 14.28
CA PRO A 189 13.12 -10.69 14.70
C PRO A 189 12.79 -11.31 16.07
N VAL A 190 12.47 -12.60 16.09
CA VAL A 190 12.26 -13.39 17.31
C VAL A 190 13.36 -14.46 17.37
N GLU A 191 13.83 -14.78 18.57
CA GLU A 191 14.75 -15.91 18.80
C GLU A 191 14.13 -17.23 18.31
N GLU A 192 14.97 -18.17 17.89
CA GLU A 192 14.65 -19.22 16.92
C GLU A 192 13.76 -20.38 17.44
N TYR A 193 12.97 -20.16 18.49
CA TYR A 193 12.02 -21.15 19.01
C TYR A 193 10.75 -20.52 19.56
N PRO A 194 9.54 -20.76 18.99
CA PRO A 194 9.22 -21.49 17.75
C PRO A 194 9.56 -20.66 16.49
N GLY A 195 10.25 -21.29 15.53
CA GLY A 195 10.93 -20.58 14.45
C GLY A 195 10.02 -19.79 13.49
N ALA A 196 10.30 -18.49 13.33
CA ALA A 196 9.62 -17.60 12.38
C ALA A 196 9.61 -18.15 10.94
N ALA A 197 10.73 -18.74 10.50
CA ALA A 197 10.86 -19.35 9.18
C ALA A 197 9.93 -20.54 8.99
N GLN A 198 9.76 -21.38 10.01
CA GLN A 198 8.88 -22.54 9.94
C GLN A 198 7.43 -22.11 9.78
N GLN A 199 6.99 -21.07 10.50
CA GLN A 199 5.63 -20.58 10.38
C GLN A 199 5.36 -19.96 9.00
N ILE A 200 6.32 -19.20 8.45
CA ILE A 200 6.23 -18.67 7.07
C ILE A 200 6.10 -19.83 6.06
N ALA A 201 6.92 -20.88 6.21
CA ALA A 201 6.84 -22.05 5.34
C ALA A 201 5.49 -22.78 5.43
N ARG A 202 4.92 -22.91 6.63
CA ARG A 202 3.58 -23.48 6.84
C ARG A 202 2.50 -22.67 6.14
N ASN A 203 2.56 -21.35 6.24
CA ASN A 203 1.62 -20.47 5.55
C ASN A 203 1.72 -20.63 4.03
N LEU A 204 2.93 -20.53 3.47
CA LEU A 204 3.15 -20.72 2.04
C LEU A 204 2.62 -22.08 1.56
N TYR A 205 2.92 -23.16 2.28
CA TYR A 205 2.42 -24.49 1.96
C TYR A 205 0.89 -24.55 1.97
N ALA A 206 0.23 -23.99 2.98
CA ALA A 206 -1.22 -23.95 3.05
C ALA A 206 -1.84 -23.14 1.90
N MET A 207 -1.29 -21.96 1.60
CA MET A 207 -1.75 -21.10 0.51
C MET A 207 -1.69 -21.78 -0.86
N THR A 208 -0.74 -22.70 -1.09
CA THR A 208 -0.71 -23.49 -2.34
C THR A 208 -1.93 -24.39 -2.52
N LYS A 209 -2.58 -24.81 -1.43
CA LYS A 209 -3.68 -25.78 -1.41
C LYS A 209 -5.08 -25.16 -1.29
N LEU A 210 -5.17 -23.90 -0.88
CA LEU A 210 -6.45 -23.21 -0.72
C LEU A 210 -7.24 -23.18 -2.03
N ARG A 211 -8.53 -23.51 -1.94
CA ARG A 211 -9.45 -23.56 -3.10
C ARG A 211 -10.25 -22.28 -3.33
N VAL A 212 -10.16 -21.33 -2.42
CA VAL A 212 -10.84 -20.03 -2.52
C VAL A 212 -10.01 -19.02 -3.32
N PRO A 213 -10.64 -18.05 -4.01
CA PRO A 213 -9.91 -17.02 -4.73
C PRO A 213 -9.09 -16.15 -3.78
N MET A 214 -7.83 -15.89 -4.11
CA MET A 214 -6.93 -15.08 -3.31
C MET A 214 -6.36 -13.92 -4.11
N ILE A 215 -6.46 -12.71 -3.57
CA ILE A 215 -5.87 -11.49 -4.15
C ILE A 215 -4.96 -10.88 -3.10
N SER A 216 -3.76 -10.44 -3.47
CA SER A 216 -2.87 -9.71 -2.56
C SER A 216 -2.50 -8.35 -3.12
N VAL A 217 -2.53 -7.33 -2.28
CA VAL A 217 -2.17 -5.94 -2.59
C VAL A 217 -0.96 -5.53 -1.77
N ILE A 218 0.07 -5.01 -2.44
CA ILE A 218 1.38 -4.73 -1.85
C ILE A 218 1.61 -3.22 -1.76
N SER A 219 1.91 -2.73 -0.56
CA SER A 219 2.46 -1.38 -0.32
C SER A 219 3.94 -1.49 0.04
N GLU A 220 4.24 -2.14 1.16
CA GLU A 220 5.58 -2.48 1.60
C GLU A 220 5.70 -4.00 1.69
N GLY A 221 6.50 -4.63 0.84
CA GLY A 221 6.75 -6.06 0.97
C GLY A 221 8.21 -6.37 1.21
N GLY A 222 8.56 -6.44 2.49
CA GLY A 222 9.85 -6.88 2.98
C GLY A 222 9.94 -8.41 3.15
N SER A 223 10.79 -9.03 2.33
CA SER A 223 11.35 -10.37 2.53
C SER A 223 10.31 -11.45 2.88
N GLY A 224 10.70 -12.41 3.74
CA GLY A 224 9.85 -13.52 4.17
C GLY A 224 8.59 -13.10 4.92
N GLY A 225 8.58 -11.94 5.59
CA GLY A 225 7.38 -11.42 6.26
C GLY A 225 6.27 -11.08 5.28
N ALA A 226 6.65 -10.56 4.11
CA ALA A 226 5.71 -10.27 3.04
C ALA A 226 5.20 -11.54 2.35
N GLU A 227 6.08 -12.52 2.11
CA GLU A 227 5.68 -13.80 1.51
C GLU A 227 4.83 -14.66 2.46
N ALA A 228 4.87 -14.42 3.78
CA ALA A 228 4.06 -15.13 4.78
C ALA A 228 2.54 -15.10 4.51
N ILE A 229 2.07 -14.06 3.81
CA ILE A 229 0.67 -13.91 3.37
C ILE A 229 0.58 -13.50 1.89
N GLY A 230 1.69 -13.61 1.14
CA GLY A 230 1.80 -13.02 -0.19
C GLY A 230 1.45 -13.96 -1.36
N LEU A 231 1.35 -15.27 -1.13
CA LEU A 231 1.05 -16.24 -2.18
C LEU A 231 -0.45 -16.24 -2.55
N SER A 232 -0.78 -15.59 -3.68
CA SER A 232 -2.15 -15.36 -4.14
C SER A 232 -2.30 -15.66 -5.63
N ASP A 233 -3.54 -15.72 -6.12
CA ASP A 233 -3.83 -15.87 -7.55
C ASP A 233 -3.48 -14.61 -8.34
N PHE A 234 -3.74 -13.45 -7.72
CA PHE A 234 -3.43 -12.13 -8.27
C PHE A 234 -2.65 -11.30 -7.27
N ARG A 235 -1.46 -10.85 -7.69
CA ARG A 235 -0.63 -9.91 -6.94
C ARG A 235 -0.70 -8.53 -7.59
N LEU A 236 -1.07 -7.53 -6.80
CA LEU A 236 -1.14 -6.13 -7.17
C LEU A 236 -0.20 -5.33 -6.27
N MET A 237 0.30 -4.21 -6.76
CA MET A 237 1.21 -3.34 -6.00
C MET A 237 0.84 -1.88 -6.25
N PHE A 238 0.83 -1.06 -5.20
CA PHE A 238 0.63 0.38 -5.34
C PHE A 238 1.74 1.03 -6.17
N SER A 239 1.46 2.15 -6.82
CA SER A 239 2.41 2.87 -7.70
C SER A 239 3.76 3.16 -7.05
N HIS A 240 3.75 3.58 -5.78
CA HIS A 240 4.97 3.83 -4.99
C HIS A 240 5.34 2.67 -4.07
N GLY A 241 4.60 1.56 -4.12
CA GLY A 241 4.91 0.38 -3.34
C GLY A 241 6.20 -0.29 -3.81
N TYR A 242 6.80 -1.10 -2.93
CA TYR A 242 7.99 -1.87 -3.26
C TYR A 242 7.92 -3.31 -2.75
N TYR A 243 8.60 -4.20 -3.47
CA TYR A 243 8.73 -5.61 -3.11
C TYR A 243 10.18 -6.05 -3.20
N SER A 244 10.75 -6.52 -2.09
CA SER A 244 12.18 -6.84 -2.02
C SER A 244 12.47 -8.03 -1.11
N VAL A 245 13.42 -8.88 -1.54
CA VAL A 245 13.91 -10.03 -0.74
C VAL A 245 14.69 -9.58 0.49
N ILE A 246 15.26 -8.38 0.48
CA ILE A 246 16.00 -7.79 1.61
C ILE A 246 15.61 -6.32 1.78
N SER A 247 15.47 -5.86 3.02
CA SER A 247 15.15 -4.45 3.25
C SER A 247 16.27 -3.55 2.70
N PRO A 248 15.94 -2.37 2.14
CA PRO A 248 16.93 -1.42 1.65
C PRO A 248 17.98 -1.01 2.71
N LYS A 249 17.58 -0.98 3.99
CA LYS A 249 18.48 -0.74 5.14
C LYS A 249 19.41 -1.94 5.42
N GLY A 250 18.93 -3.18 5.30
CA GLY A 250 19.71 -4.40 5.53
C GLY A 250 20.83 -4.65 4.50
N ARG A 251 20.80 -3.97 3.36
CA ARG A 251 21.87 -4.03 2.35
C ARG A 251 23.15 -3.28 2.74
N ARG A 252 23.08 -2.28 3.62
CA ARG A 252 24.26 -1.52 4.08
C ARG A 252 25.25 -2.39 4.90
N PRO A 253 24.83 -3.13 5.95
CA PRO A 253 25.76 -3.90 6.76
C PRO A 253 26.30 -5.16 6.04
N SER A 254 25.50 -5.84 5.21
CA SER A 254 25.94 -7.06 4.50
C SER A 254 27.03 -6.80 3.45
N ARG A 255 27.06 -5.62 2.84
CA ARG A 255 28.08 -5.25 1.84
C ARG A 255 29.37 -4.71 2.47
N ALA A 256 29.36 -4.34 3.75
CA ALA A 256 30.53 -3.76 4.43
C ALA A 256 31.63 -4.79 4.75
N ARG A 257 31.35 -6.11 4.64
CA ARG A 257 32.36 -7.18 4.78
C ARG A 257 33.09 -7.54 3.50
N CYS A 258 32.69 -7.01 2.34
CA CYS A 258 33.39 -7.25 1.07
C CYS A 258 34.29 -6.06 0.75
N GLY A 259 35.56 -6.16 1.15
CA GLY A 259 36.60 -5.24 0.72
C GLY A 259 36.67 -5.16 -0.81
N LYS A 260 36.79 -3.92 -1.31
CA LYS A 260 36.86 -3.51 -2.72
C LYS A 260 35.55 -3.63 -3.51
N ALA A 261 34.96 -2.49 -3.86
CA ALA A 261 34.79 -2.05 -5.26
C ALA A 261 33.77 -0.90 -5.40
N ARG A 262 34.29 0.29 -5.79
CA ARG A 262 33.58 1.27 -6.62
C ARG A 262 33.12 0.57 -7.90
N ARG A 263 31.90 0.02 -7.92
CA ARG A 263 31.05 -0.32 -9.09
C ARG A 263 30.05 -1.38 -8.67
N CYS A 264 28.84 -0.95 -8.31
CA CYS A 264 27.61 -1.73 -8.47
C CYS A 264 26.46 -0.83 -8.02
N ARG A 265 26.07 0.06 -8.92
CA ARG A 265 24.97 1.02 -8.78
C ARG A 265 23.94 0.68 -9.86
N ARG A 266 23.25 -0.47 -9.77
CA ARG A 266 22.03 -0.74 -10.57
C ARG A 266 21.24 -2.03 -10.34
N SER A 267 21.69 -3.01 -9.55
CA SER A 267 20.93 -4.27 -9.40
C SER A 267 20.24 -4.40 -8.04
N LEU A 268 18.95 -4.77 -8.09
CA LEU A 268 18.09 -5.44 -7.10
C LEU A 268 16.90 -4.71 -6.44
N SER A 269 16.59 -3.47 -6.77
CA SER A 269 15.28 -2.91 -6.40
C SER A 269 14.29 -3.07 -7.56
N LYS A 270 13.40 -4.08 -7.50
CA LYS A 270 12.21 -4.12 -8.37
C LYS A 270 11.24 -3.05 -7.86
N THR A 271 11.41 -1.84 -8.37
CA THR A 271 10.51 -0.69 -8.16
C THR A 271 9.64 -0.57 -9.41
N ALA A 272 8.37 -0.18 -9.26
CA ALA A 272 7.53 0.19 -10.41
C ALA A 272 7.88 1.63 -10.85
N PRO A 273 8.04 1.99 -12.14
CA PRO A 273 8.22 1.21 -13.37
C PRO A 273 9.68 1.26 -13.90
N GLY A 274 10.14 0.16 -14.51
CA GLY A 274 11.45 0.06 -15.16
C GLY A 274 11.73 -1.31 -15.81
N SER A 275 10.70 -2.03 -16.26
CA SER A 275 10.87 -3.38 -16.82
C SER A 275 10.15 -3.54 -18.17
N SER A 276 10.82 -3.14 -19.25
CA SER A 276 10.46 -3.52 -20.62
C SER A 276 11.37 -4.63 -21.13
N THR A 277 11.22 -5.86 -20.61
CA THR A 277 11.75 -7.07 -21.27
C THR A 277 10.90 -8.29 -20.91
N SER A 278 9.74 -8.38 -21.55
CA SER A 278 9.12 -9.63 -22.03
C SER A 278 7.79 -9.25 -22.70
N ARG A 279 7.64 -9.55 -23.99
CA ARG A 279 6.39 -9.31 -24.74
C ARG A 279 5.33 -10.33 -24.29
N PRO A 280 4.09 -9.88 -24.04
CA PRO A 280 2.93 -10.64 -24.51
C PRO A 280 1.97 -9.79 -25.37
N ARG A 281 1.15 -10.50 -26.16
CA ARG A 281 0.34 -10.01 -27.28
C ARG A 281 -0.57 -8.81 -26.95
N LYS A 282 -0.61 -7.87 -27.90
CA LYS A 282 -1.55 -6.74 -27.96
C LYS A 282 -2.98 -7.23 -28.22
N THR A 283 -3.94 -6.74 -27.44
CA THR A 283 -5.34 -6.58 -27.86
C THR A 283 -5.80 -5.19 -27.42
N SER A 284 -6.10 -4.35 -28.41
CA SER A 284 -6.49 -2.95 -28.26
C SER A 284 -8.00 -2.81 -28.14
N SER A 285 -8.46 -1.90 -27.28
CA SER A 285 -9.73 -1.21 -27.45
C SER A 285 -9.61 0.20 -26.87
N SER A 286 -9.98 1.20 -27.65
CA SER A 286 -9.71 2.63 -27.46
C SER A 286 -10.93 3.45 -27.02
N ALA A 287 -10.63 4.58 -26.34
CA ALA A 287 -11.36 5.87 -26.26
C ALA A 287 -12.52 6.03 -25.24
N PRO A 288 -12.99 7.26 -24.90
CA PRO A 288 -12.43 8.61 -25.10
C PRO A 288 -12.30 9.46 -23.81
N SER A 289 -11.67 10.63 -23.95
CA SER A 289 -11.47 11.71 -22.99
C SER A 289 -12.69 12.65 -22.85
N THR A 290 -13.08 13.03 -21.63
CA THR A 290 -13.75 14.33 -21.33
C THR A 290 -13.73 14.65 -19.81
N GLY A 291 -13.13 15.78 -19.45
CA GLY A 291 -13.74 16.90 -18.72
C GLY A 291 -14.35 16.73 -17.32
N SER A 292 -13.67 17.36 -16.34
CA SER A 292 -14.18 18.09 -15.16
C SER A 292 -15.08 17.39 -14.13
N SER A 293 -14.59 17.24 -12.89
CA SER A 293 -14.87 18.17 -11.78
C SER A 293 -14.24 17.63 -10.48
N ARG A 294 -13.69 18.56 -9.71
CA ARG A 294 -12.94 18.43 -8.45
C ARG A 294 -13.60 17.49 -7.42
N ASN A 295 -12.78 16.71 -6.70
CA ASN A 295 -12.94 16.39 -5.27
C ASN A 295 -11.71 15.63 -4.72
N HIS A 296 -11.03 16.23 -3.72
CA HIS A 296 -10.03 15.72 -2.77
C HIS A 296 -8.82 14.86 -3.25
N PRO A 297 -7.54 15.29 -3.01
CA PRO A 297 -6.36 14.55 -3.47
C PRO A 297 -6.02 13.28 -2.69
N TRP A 298 -6.58 13.06 -1.49
CA TRP A 298 -6.15 11.99 -0.57
C TRP A 298 -7.29 11.16 0.00
N ALA A 299 -8.35 10.96 -0.78
CA ALA A 299 -9.42 10.04 -0.44
C ALA A 299 -9.24 8.68 -1.17
N PRO A 300 -9.48 7.53 -0.51
CA PRO A 300 -9.41 6.18 -1.10
C PRO A 300 -10.41 5.91 -2.26
N GLY A 301 -11.15 6.93 -2.73
CA GLY A 301 -12.09 6.84 -3.85
C GLY A 301 -11.47 6.58 -5.22
N ALA A 302 -10.16 6.76 -5.40
CA ALA A 302 -9.47 6.36 -6.64
C ALA A 302 -9.16 4.85 -6.71
N MET A 303 -9.44 4.09 -5.65
CA MET A 303 -9.16 2.64 -5.58
C MET A 303 -10.30 1.75 -6.11
N ILE A 304 -11.34 2.34 -6.71
CA ILE A 304 -12.52 1.60 -7.20
C ILE A 304 -12.62 1.55 -8.74
N SER A 305 -11.87 2.35 -9.53
CA SER A 305 -12.02 2.30 -11.00
C SER A 305 -11.17 1.25 -11.73
N THR A 306 -10.28 0.52 -11.04
CA THR A 306 -9.46 -0.55 -11.66
C THR A 306 -9.66 -1.95 -11.06
N PHE A 307 -10.57 -2.12 -10.09
CA PHE A 307 -10.80 -3.39 -9.38
C PHE A 307 -12.05 -4.16 -9.81
N LEU A 308 -12.70 -3.75 -10.91
CA LEU A 308 -14.06 -4.17 -11.24
C LEU A 308 -14.32 -5.02 -12.53
N PRO A 309 -13.36 -5.52 -13.31
CA PRO A 309 -13.70 -6.54 -14.34
C PRO A 309 -13.49 -8.00 -13.94
N TRP A 310 -12.80 -8.32 -12.83
CA TRP A 310 -12.28 -9.68 -12.62
C TRP A 310 -13.16 -10.58 -11.74
N CYS A 311 -13.63 -10.12 -10.57
CA CYS A 311 -14.51 -10.92 -9.69
C CYS A 311 -15.87 -11.28 -10.30
N ALA A 312 -16.30 -10.62 -11.39
CA ALA A 312 -17.59 -10.87 -12.04
C ALA A 312 -17.56 -11.97 -13.12
N ARG A 313 -16.42 -12.65 -13.34
CA ARG A 313 -16.34 -13.81 -14.26
C ARG A 313 -15.90 -15.07 -13.52
N ARG A 314 -16.78 -15.62 -12.69
CA ARG A 314 -16.99 -17.07 -12.42
C ARG A 314 -17.70 -17.27 -11.09
N SER A 315 -19.02 -17.36 -11.14
CA SER A 315 -19.84 -17.92 -10.06
C SER A 315 -20.80 -19.00 -10.54
N SER A 316 -20.53 -19.61 -11.71
CA SER A 316 -21.31 -20.73 -12.23
C SER A 316 -20.39 -21.79 -12.85
N GLY A 317 -20.00 -22.79 -12.07
CA GLY A 317 -19.29 -23.97 -12.56
C GLY A 317 -19.04 -24.98 -11.44
N PRO A 318 -19.22 -26.30 -11.68
CA PRO A 318 -19.10 -27.32 -10.65
C PRO A 318 -17.64 -27.48 -10.16
N PRO A 319 -17.42 -28.00 -8.94
CA PRO A 319 -16.10 -28.07 -8.32
C PRO A 319 -15.31 -29.25 -8.90
N THR A 320 -14.63 -29.05 -10.03
CA THR A 320 -13.63 -30.01 -10.50
C THR A 320 -12.37 -29.33 -11.05
N ARG A 321 -11.23 -29.73 -10.47
CA ARG A 321 -9.84 -29.55 -10.91
C ARG A 321 -9.38 -28.12 -11.27
N TRP A 322 -8.91 -27.39 -10.26
CA TRP A 322 -7.97 -26.29 -10.43
C TRP A 322 -6.64 -26.66 -9.78
N CYS A 323 -5.78 -27.37 -10.53
CA CYS A 323 -4.38 -27.51 -10.19
C CYS A 323 -3.53 -27.30 -11.45
N SER A 324 -2.44 -26.55 -11.30
CA SER A 324 -1.38 -26.27 -12.28
C SER A 324 -1.69 -25.32 -13.46
N LYS A 325 -1.83 -24.03 -13.17
CA LYS A 325 -1.30 -22.98 -14.08
C LYS A 325 -0.54 -21.93 -13.27
N PRO A 326 0.54 -21.34 -13.81
CA PRO A 326 1.37 -20.39 -13.07
C PRO A 326 0.56 -19.14 -12.70
N ARG A 327 0.57 -18.79 -11.42
CA ARG A 327 -0.04 -17.58 -10.86
C ARG A 327 0.80 -16.38 -11.31
N ALA A 328 0.20 -15.42 -12.03
CA ALA A 328 0.91 -14.33 -12.69
C ALA A 328 0.79 -13.01 -11.91
N CYS A 329 1.89 -12.28 -11.76
CA CYS A 329 1.88 -10.89 -11.28
C CYS A 329 1.37 -9.96 -12.38
N VAL A 330 0.33 -9.17 -12.10
CA VAL A 330 -0.15 -8.12 -13.01
C VAL A 330 0.28 -6.78 -12.45
N VAL A 331 1.26 -6.14 -13.08
CA VAL A 331 1.64 -4.75 -12.80
C VAL A 331 0.84 -3.87 -13.75
N SER A 332 -0.11 -3.10 -13.24
CA SER A 332 -0.81 -2.07 -14.00
C SER A 332 0.04 -0.81 -14.02
N GLY A 333 0.55 -0.45 -15.21
CA GLY A 333 1.17 0.84 -15.48
C GLY A 333 0.29 1.64 -16.45
N PRO A 334 0.27 2.98 -16.37
CA PRO A 334 -0.42 3.79 -17.37
C PRO A 334 0.26 3.64 -18.74
N MET A 335 -0.55 3.46 -19.79
CA MET A 335 -0.10 3.66 -21.17
C MET A 335 0.04 5.16 -21.41
N ARG A 336 1.25 5.68 -21.40
CA ARG A 336 1.81 6.59 -22.43
C ARG A 336 3.26 6.93 -22.12
#